data_AF-A0AAJ3V179-F1
#
_entry.id   AF-A0AAJ3V179-F1
#
_cell.length_a   1.000
_cell.length_b   1.000
_cell.length_c   1.000
_cell.angle_alpha   90.00
_cell.angle_beta   90.00
_cell.angle_gamma   90.00
#
_symmetry.space_group_name_H-M   'P 1'
#
loop_
_entity.id
_entity.type
_entity.pdbx_description
1 polymer ?
#
loop_
_entity_poly.entity_id
_entity_poly.type
_entity_poly.pdbx_seq_one_letter_code
_entity_poly.pdbx_strand_id
1 'polypeptide(L)'
;MAKLKIGDIVEINTAKGLAYAHYAHKHKQFGALLRVFGKFFDARPDSFVNLVSSRPMFMCFFPLSAAIDRGIVSIVGNMALPSDATKFPTFRAGVVDPATRKVGVWWLWDGEKEWRVGHLSAEQRQLPIRGVWNDTLLVERLESGWTPETDST
;
A
#
# COMPACT_ATOMS: atom_id res chain seq x y z
N MET A 1 -1.33 -22.23 -9.19
CA MET A 1 -1.28 -20.83 -8.72
C MET A 1 -1.12 -19.91 -9.93
N ALA A 2 -1.94 -18.86 -10.03
CA ALA A 2 -1.74 -17.84 -11.06
C ALA A 2 -0.45 -17.05 -10.74
N LYS A 3 0.42 -16.89 -11.75
CA LYS A 3 1.67 -16.14 -11.58
C LYS A 3 1.34 -14.65 -11.49
N LEU A 4 1.61 -14.04 -10.34
CA LEU A 4 1.50 -12.60 -10.12
C LEU A 4 2.30 -11.80 -11.16
N LYS A 5 1.70 -10.73 -11.68
CA LYS A 5 2.30 -9.81 -12.66
C LYS A 5 2.17 -8.39 -12.16
N ILE A 6 3.24 -7.60 -12.34
CA ILE A 6 3.15 -6.15 -12.15
C ILE A 6 2.00 -5.63 -13.02
N GLY A 7 1.16 -4.79 -12.41
CA GLY A 7 -0.04 -4.28 -13.02
C GLY A 7 -1.33 -4.99 -12.60
N ASP A 8 -1.25 -6.11 -11.87
CA ASP A 8 -2.46 -6.83 -11.44
C ASP A 8 -3.35 -5.96 -10.55
N ILE A 9 -4.66 -6.01 -10.83
CA ILE A 9 -5.70 -5.38 -10.03
C ILE A 9 -6.18 -6.39 -8.99
N VAL A 10 -5.99 -6.03 -7.74
CA VAL A 10 -6.35 -6.83 -6.57
C VAL A 10 -7.68 -6.30 -6.02
N GLU A 11 -8.71 -7.15 -5.99
CA GLU A 11 -9.99 -6.89 -5.35
C GLU A 11 -9.94 -7.34 -3.89
N ILE A 12 -10.41 -6.46 -2.99
CA ILE A 12 -10.38 -6.63 -1.55
C ILE A 12 -11.82 -6.47 -1.05
N ASN A 13 -12.34 -7.49 -0.36
CA ASN A 13 -13.64 -7.42 0.28
C ASN A 13 -13.53 -6.61 1.57
N THR A 14 -14.44 -5.65 1.77
CA THR A 14 -14.55 -4.84 2.99
C THR A 14 -16.01 -4.73 3.41
N ALA A 15 -16.28 -4.32 4.65
CA ALA A 15 -17.63 -4.04 5.13
C ALA A 15 -18.27 -2.83 4.41
N LYS A 16 -17.48 -1.99 3.74
CA LYS A 16 -17.93 -0.82 2.98
C LYS A 16 -18.12 -1.10 1.47
N GLY A 17 -18.01 -2.36 1.05
CA GLY A 17 -18.06 -2.77 -0.35
C GLY A 17 -16.71 -3.26 -0.87
N LEU A 18 -16.56 -3.30 -2.19
CA LEU A 18 -15.33 -3.71 -2.85
C LEU A 18 -14.33 -2.56 -2.87
N ALA A 19 -13.13 -2.82 -2.36
CA ALA A 19 -11.98 -1.96 -2.50
C ALA A 19 -10.96 -2.61 -3.45
N TYR A 20 -10.02 -1.79 -3.92
CA TYR A 20 -9.08 -2.23 -4.93
C TYR A 20 -7.67 -1.74 -4.66
N ALA A 21 -6.70 -2.55 -5.07
CA ALA A 21 -5.30 -2.20 -5.07
C ALA A 21 -4.64 -2.58 -6.40
N HIS A 22 -3.51 -1.94 -6.70
CA HIS A 22 -2.71 -2.19 -7.89
C HIS A 22 -1.34 -2.71 -7.49
N TYR A 23 -0.99 -3.90 -7.96
CA TYR A 23 0.29 -4.53 -7.67
C TYR A 23 1.41 -3.84 -8.47
N ALA A 24 2.18 -2.99 -7.79
CA ALA A 24 3.08 -2.04 -8.43
C ALA A 24 4.53 -2.55 -8.53
N HIS A 25 5.05 -3.16 -7.47
CA HIS A 25 6.45 -3.59 -7.44
C HIS A 25 6.63 -4.88 -6.66
N LYS A 26 7.67 -5.66 -7.00
CA LYS A 26 8.14 -6.77 -6.16
C LYS A 26 9.47 -6.42 -5.54
N HIS A 27 9.51 -6.31 -4.21
CA HIS A 27 10.75 -6.18 -3.47
C HIS A 27 11.26 -7.54 -3.01
N LYS A 28 12.58 -7.77 -3.07
CA LYS A 28 13.21 -9.07 -2.73
C LYS A 28 12.90 -9.52 -1.29
N GLN A 29 13.00 -8.60 -0.33
CA GLN A 29 12.76 -8.87 1.09
C GLN A 29 11.30 -8.68 1.54
N PHE A 30 10.67 -7.56 1.18
CA PHE A 30 9.32 -7.22 1.65
C PHE A 30 8.18 -7.79 0.80
N GLY A 31 8.46 -8.36 -0.37
CA GLY A 31 7.45 -8.99 -1.22
C GLY A 31 6.68 -8.00 -2.09
N ALA A 32 5.36 -8.19 -2.21
CA ALA A 32 4.53 -7.43 -3.13
C ALA A 32 4.19 -6.04 -2.57
N LEU A 33 4.44 -4.99 -3.34
CA LEU A 33 4.05 -3.63 -3.03
C LEU A 33 2.73 -3.30 -3.72
N LEU A 34 1.73 -2.93 -2.92
CA LEU A 34 0.41 -2.52 -3.39
C LEU A 34 0.25 -1.01 -3.33
N ARG A 35 -0.34 -0.44 -4.39
CA ARG A 35 -0.97 0.90 -4.38
C ARG A 35 -2.44 0.71 -4.04
N VAL A 36 -2.89 1.11 -2.85
CA VAL A 36 -4.25 0.85 -2.36
C VAL A 36 -5.10 2.10 -2.56
N PHE A 37 -6.30 1.95 -3.13
CA PHE A 37 -7.18 3.08 -3.44
C PHE A 37 -8.34 3.17 -2.44
N GLY A 38 -8.68 4.39 -2.03
CA GLY A 38 -9.68 4.64 -0.99
C GLY A 38 -11.13 4.67 -1.46
N LYS A 39 -11.40 4.32 -2.73
CA LYS A 39 -12.76 4.30 -3.28
C LYS A 39 -13.38 2.91 -3.11
N PHE A 40 -14.60 2.89 -2.58
CA PHE A 40 -15.42 1.69 -2.44
C PHE A 40 -16.45 1.59 -3.56
N PHE A 41 -16.83 0.36 -3.90
CA PHE A 41 -17.80 0.06 -4.95
C PHE A 41 -18.77 -1.03 -4.48
N ASP A 42 -20.06 -0.86 -4.75
CA ASP A 42 -21.08 -1.89 -4.42
C ASP A 42 -20.96 -3.12 -5.33
N ALA A 43 -20.45 -2.95 -6.54
CA ALA A 43 -20.18 -4.00 -7.51
C ALA A 43 -18.90 -3.69 -8.28
N ARG A 44 -18.30 -4.72 -8.89
CA ARG A 44 -17.06 -4.58 -9.64
C ARG A 44 -17.25 -3.60 -10.82
N PRO A 45 -16.38 -2.58 -10.97
CA PRO A 45 -16.48 -1.66 -12.11
C PRO A 45 -16.04 -2.33 -13.40
N ASP A 46 -16.63 -1.92 -14.53
CA ASP A 46 -16.28 -2.43 -15.86
C ASP A 46 -14.85 -2.05 -16.30
N SER A 47 -14.29 -1.00 -15.72
CA SER A 47 -12.96 -0.48 -16.03
C SER A 47 -12.26 0.07 -14.81
N PHE A 48 -10.95 -0.16 -14.75
CA PHE A 48 -10.07 0.31 -13.68
C PHE A 48 -9.21 1.52 -14.08
N VAL A 49 -9.36 2.05 -15.30
CA VAL A 49 -8.51 3.15 -15.83
C VAL A 49 -8.49 4.35 -14.88
N ASN A 50 -9.66 4.87 -14.51
CA ASN A 50 -9.76 6.04 -13.62
C ASN A 50 -9.22 5.75 -12.22
N LEU A 51 -9.37 4.51 -11.76
CA LEU A 51 -8.87 4.09 -10.46
C LEU A 51 -7.33 4.07 -10.45
N VAL A 52 -6.70 3.41 -11.43
CA VAL A 52 -5.22 3.29 -11.46
C VAL A 52 -4.51 4.62 -11.70
N SER A 53 -5.18 5.56 -12.38
CA SER A 53 -4.72 6.94 -12.59
C SER A 53 -4.93 7.84 -11.37
N SER A 54 -5.71 7.43 -10.38
CA SER A 54 -5.90 8.21 -9.16
C SER A 54 -4.72 8.07 -8.19
N ARG A 55 -4.56 9.04 -7.29
CA ARG A 55 -3.60 8.95 -6.19
C ARG A 55 -4.02 7.81 -5.25
N PRO A 56 -3.14 6.85 -4.93
CA PRO A 56 -3.45 5.83 -3.93
C PRO A 56 -3.63 6.48 -2.55
N MET A 57 -4.55 5.94 -1.76
CA MET A 57 -4.75 6.34 -0.36
C MET A 57 -3.52 6.03 0.48
N PHE A 58 -2.90 4.87 0.24
CA PHE A 58 -1.61 4.49 0.80
C PHE A 58 -0.94 3.42 -0.04
N MET A 59 0.33 3.14 0.28
CA MET A 59 1.07 2.02 -0.29
C MET A 59 1.62 1.16 0.84
N CYS A 60 1.58 -0.16 0.68
CA CYS A 60 2.08 -1.10 1.68
C CYS A 60 2.65 -2.37 1.05
N PHE A 61 3.58 -3.02 1.74
CA PHE A 61 3.95 -4.38 1.37
C PHE A 61 2.92 -5.36 1.92
N PHE A 62 2.62 -6.39 1.14
CA PHE A 62 1.54 -7.32 1.44
C PHE A 62 1.92 -8.75 0.98
N PRO A 63 1.60 -9.80 1.77
CA PRO A 63 1.84 -11.19 1.38
C PRO A 63 0.82 -11.66 0.31
N LEU A 64 0.84 -11.01 -0.85
CA LEU A 64 -0.20 -11.13 -1.89
C LEU A 64 -0.43 -12.56 -2.36
N SER A 65 0.64 -13.33 -2.62
CA SER A 65 0.50 -14.74 -3.04
C SER A 65 -0.28 -15.56 -2.02
N ALA A 66 0.10 -15.49 -0.75
CA ALA A 66 -0.56 -16.24 0.32
C ALA A 66 -2.02 -15.78 0.51
N ALA A 67 -2.30 -14.49 0.35
CA ALA A 67 -3.66 -13.96 0.45
C ALA A 67 -4.56 -14.45 -0.70
N ILE A 68 -4.04 -14.53 -1.92
CA ILE A 68 -4.77 -15.11 -3.08
C ILE A 68 -5.00 -16.60 -2.87
N ASP A 69 -3.98 -17.35 -2.44
CA ASP A 69 -4.07 -18.79 -2.23
C ASP A 69 -5.10 -19.15 -1.15
N ARG A 70 -5.31 -18.25 -0.18
CA ARG A 70 -6.32 -18.37 0.89
C ARG A 70 -7.68 -17.78 0.52
N GLY A 71 -7.84 -17.21 -0.68
CA GLY A 71 -9.08 -16.56 -1.11
C GLY A 71 -9.44 -15.27 -0.36
N ILE A 72 -8.46 -14.64 0.30
CA ILE A 72 -8.67 -13.37 1.04
C ILE A 72 -8.81 -12.19 0.07
N VAL A 73 -8.05 -12.22 -1.03
CA VAL A 73 -8.13 -11.25 -2.13
C VAL A 73 -8.15 -11.98 -3.46
N SER A 74 -8.64 -11.32 -4.51
CA SER A 74 -8.70 -11.88 -5.87
C SER A 74 -8.01 -10.98 -6.88
N ILE A 75 -7.38 -11.57 -7.90
CA ILE A 75 -6.93 -10.82 -9.08
C ILE A 75 -8.07 -10.74 -10.07
N VAL A 76 -8.48 -9.52 -10.44
CA VAL A 76 -9.68 -9.27 -11.25
C VAL A 76 -9.39 -8.57 -12.58
N GLY A 77 -8.13 -8.23 -12.82
CA GLY A 77 -7.68 -7.57 -14.04
C GLY A 77 -6.19 -7.29 -14.01
N ASN A 78 -5.67 -6.70 -15.08
CA ASN A 78 -4.31 -6.21 -15.16
C ASN A 78 -4.31 -4.90 -15.95
N MET A 79 -3.66 -3.87 -15.42
CA MET A 79 -3.52 -2.55 -16.02
C MET A 79 -2.07 -2.10 -15.90
N ALA A 80 -1.55 -1.45 -16.94
CA ALA A 80 -0.24 -0.82 -16.87
C ALA A 80 -0.17 0.19 -15.72
N LEU A 81 1.01 0.31 -15.10
CA LEU A 81 1.26 1.38 -14.14
C LEU A 81 1.27 2.73 -14.85
N PRO A 82 0.68 3.78 -14.25
CA PRO A 82 0.90 5.14 -14.72
C PRO A 82 2.38 5.50 -14.58
N SER A 83 2.85 6.46 -15.39
CA SER A 83 4.27 6.79 -15.53
C SER A 83 4.94 7.16 -14.20
N ASP A 84 4.23 7.84 -13.32
CA ASP A 84 4.67 8.21 -11.97
C ASP A 84 4.82 7.02 -11.01
N ALA A 85 4.03 5.94 -11.21
CA ALA A 85 4.07 4.73 -10.39
C ALA A 85 5.10 3.69 -10.87
N THR A 86 5.74 3.92 -12.02
CA THR A 86 6.77 3.00 -12.55
C THR A 86 8.07 3.02 -11.74
N LYS A 87 8.32 4.09 -10.98
CA LYS A 87 9.46 4.18 -10.06
C LYS A 87 9.07 3.60 -8.70
N PHE A 88 10.03 2.94 -8.05
CA PHE A 88 9.84 2.50 -6.68
C PHE A 88 9.71 3.72 -5.75
N PRO A 89 8.71 3.76 -4.86
CA PRO A 89 8.47 4.93 -4.02
C PRO A 89 9.43 4.99 -2.83
N THR A 90 9.74 6.20 -2.37
CA THR A 90 10.42 6.40 -1.09
C THR A 90 9.44 6.18 0.07
N PHE A 91 9.87 5.44 1.09
CA PHE A 91 9.14 5.22 2.32
C PHE A 91 9.77 5.99 3.46
N ARG A 92 8.95 6.33 4.46
CA ARG A 92 9.44 6.69 5.79
C ARG A 92 9.53 5.45 6.67
N ALA A 93 10.59 5.38 7.46
CA ALA A 93 10.85 4.29 8.39
C ALA A 93 11.25 4.85 9.76
N GLY A 94 10.83 4.16 10.81
CA GLY A 94 11.09 4.57 12.19
C GLY A 94 10.68 3.46 13.15
N VAL A 95 11.36 3.40 14.30
CA VAL A 95 11.00 2.51 15.39
C VAL A 95 10.10 3.30 16.32
N VAL A 96 8.87 2.81 16.51
CA VAL A 96 7.91 3.39 17.46
C VAL A 96 8.36 3.02 18.87
N ASP A 97 8.57 4.03 19.70
CA ASP A 97 8.81 3.84 21.13
C ASP A 97 7.52 3.32 21.79
N PRO A 98 7.52 2.15 22.45
CA PRO A 98 6.32 1.57 23.05
C PRO A 98 5.70 2.42 24.16
N ALA A 99 6.51 3.17 24.91
CA ALA A 99 6.07 3.99 26.03
C ALA A 99 5.45 5.31 25.56
N THR A 100 6.06 5.95 24.57
CA THR A 100 5.57 7.26 24.08
C THR A 100 4.64 7.15 22.86
N ARG A 101 4.61 5.98 22.21
CA ARG A 101 3.90 5.71 20.95
C ARG A 101 4.36 6.59 19.78
N LYS A 102 5.55 7.21 19.90
CA LYS A 102 6.14 8.10 18.90
C LYS A 102 7.43 7.54 18.33
N VAL A 103 7.78 7.97 17.13
CA VAL A 103 9.10 7.71 16.56
C VAL A 103 10.07 8.81 16.97
N GLY A 104 11.15 8.42 17.65
CA GLY A 104 12.20 9.35 18.08
C GLY A 104 13.09 9.85 16.93
N VAL A 105 13.37 9.00 15.94
CA VAL A 105 14.20 9.35 14.77
C VAL A 105 13.63 8.71 13.51
N TRP A 106 13.34 9.55 12.52
CA TRP A 106 12.88 9.13 11.21
C TRP A 106 14.03 8.94 10.20
N TRP A 107 13.80 7.97 9.33
CA TRP A 107 14.63 7.63 8.18
C TRP A 107 13.77 7.60 6.93
N LEU A 108 14.39 7.81 5.77
CA LEU A 108 13.79 7.58 4.47
C LEU A 108 14.48 6.42 3.78
N TRP A 109 13.74 5.67 2.97
CA TRP A 109 14.23 4.49 2.27
C TRP A 109 13.65 4.40 0.86
N ASP A 110 14.48 4.30 -0.17
CA ASP A 110 14.07 4.31 -1.59
C ASP A 110 13.88 2.91 -2.21
N GLY A 111 13.91 1.86 -1.38
CA GLY A 111 13.93 0.47 -1.85
C GLY A 111 15.31 -0.17 -1.80
N GLU A 112 16.38 0.62 -1.74
CA GLU A 112 17.76 0.12 -1.71
C GLU A 112 18.56 0.77 -0.58
N LYS A 113 18.56 2.09 -0.50
CA LYS A 113 19.32 2.90 0.44
C LYS A 113 18.41 3.50 1.50
N GLU A 114 18.95 3.64 2.69
CA GLU A 114 18.29 4.29 3.81
C GLU A 114 19.14 5.47 4.31
N TRP A 115 18.50 6.60 4.63
CA TRP A 115 19.19 7.77 5.18
C TRP A 115 18.37 8.47 6.25
N ARG A 116 19.06 8.99 7.26
CA ARG A 116 18.46 9.62 8.43
C ARG A 116 17.98 11.03 8.09
N VAL A 117 16.76 11.37 8.50
CA VAL A 117 16.20 12.73 8.40
C VAL A 117 15.88 13.36 9.75
N GLY A 118 15.82 12.56 10.82
CA GLY A 118 15.52 13.05 12.17
C GLY A 118 14.03 13.29 12.34
N HIS A 119 13.54 14.42 11.86
CA HIS A 119 12.11 14.77 11.86
C HIS A 119 11.57 14.78 10.43
N LEU A 120 10.30 14.41 10.25
CA LEU A 120 9.64 14.49 8.95
C LEU A 120 9.14 15.91 8.69
N SER A 121 9.33 16.40 7.46
CA SER A 121 8.56 17.53 6.96
C SER A 121 7.10 17.15 6.70
N ALA A 122 6.23 18.15 6.47
CA ALA A 122 4.83 17.90 6.12
C ALA A 122 4.69 17.08 4.82
N GLU A 123 5.58 17.30 3.86
CA GLU A 123 5.64 16.56 2.59
C GLU A 123 6.11 15.13 2.83
N GLN A 124 7.14 14.94 3.65
CA GLN A 124 7.66 13.59 3.98
C GLN A 124 6.65 12.77 4.79
N ARG A 125 5.73 13.40 5.51
CA ARG A 125 4.66 12.72 6.24
C ARG A 125 3.67 12.02 5.31
N GLN A 126 3.54 12.50 4.06
CA GLN A 126 2.73 11.87 3.02
C GLN A 126 3.34 10.58 2.47
N LEU A 127 4.64 10.33 2.72
CA LEU A 127 5.31 9.14 2.25
C LEU A 127 4.76 7.89 2.96
N PRO A 128 4.65 6.75 2.23
CA PRO A 128 4.19 5.51 2.82
C PRO A 128 5.12 5.04 3.94
N ILE A 129 4.56 4.34 4.93
CA ILE A 129 5.32 3.75 6.03
C ILE A 129 5.92 2.42 5.57
N ARG A 130 7.22 2.23 5.77
CA ARG A 130 7.87 0.95 5.45
C ARG A 130 7.38 -0.13 6.41
N GLY A 131 6.55 -1.04 5.91
CA GLY A 131 6.10 -2.21 6.65
C GLY A 131 5.35 -3.22 5.78
N VAL A 132 5.41 -4.49 6.18
CA VAL A 132 4.56 -5.56 5.63
C VAL A 132 3.30 -5.64 6.46
N TRP A 133 2.15 -5.50 5.81
CA TRP A 133 0.85 -5.51 6.47
C TRP A 133 0.15 -6.83 6.18
N ASN A 134 -0.57 -7.34 7.18
CA ASN A 134 -1.49 -8.46 6.98
C ASN A 134 -2.84 -7.95 6.43
N ASP A 135 -3.70 -8.88 6.07
CA ASP A 135 -5.04 -8.63 5.55
C ASP A 135 -5.92 -7.84 6.53
N THR A 136 -5.87 -8.18 7.82
CA THR A 136 -6.63 -7.47 8.86
C THR A 136 -6.27 -5.98 8.90
N LEU A 137 -4.98 -5.64 8.97
CA LEU A 137 -4.53 -4.25 9.02
C LEU A 137 -4.83 -3.52 7.71
N LEU A 138 -4.67 -4.18 6.55
CA LEU A 138 -5.01 -3.61 5.25
C LEU A 138 -6.48 -3.17 5.19
N VAL A 139 -7.40 -4.04 5.63
CA VAL A 139 -8.84 -3.75 5.65
C VAL A 139 -9.17 -2.69 6.69
N GLU A 140 -8.62 -2.77 7.90
CA GLU A 140 -8.83 -1.77 8.96
C GLU A 140 -8.45 -0.36 8.48
N ARG A 141 -7.31 -0.22 7.81
CA ARG A 141 -6.81 1.08 7.29
C ARG A 141 -7.69 1.64 6.17
N LEU A 142 -8.16 0.77 5.27
CA LEU A 142 -9.14 1.14 4.24
C LEU A 142 -10.43 1.65 4.89
N GLU A 143 -11.00 0.87 5.81
CA GLU A 143 -12.29 1.17 6.41
C GLU A 143 -12.24 2.38 7.34
N SER A 144 -11.14 2.59 8.08
CA SER A 144 -10.98 3.77 8.93
C SER A 144 -10.69 5.05 8.13
N GLY A 145 -10.46 4.95 6.81
CA GLY A 145 -10.02 6.08 5.98
C GLY A 145 -8.63 6.59 6.36
N TRP A 146 -7.78 5.72 6.92
CA TRP A 146 -6.43 6.10 7.32
C TRP A 146 -5.58 6.45 6.10
N THR A 147 -4.75 7.47 6.25
CA THR A 147 -3.71 7.83 5.30
C THR A 147 -2.36 8.00 6.01
N PRO A 148 -1.22 7.91 5.30
CA PRO A 148 0.09 8.11 5.91
C PRO A 148 0.24 9.45 6.65
N GLU A 149 -0.46 10.49 6.17
CA GLU A 149 -0.49 11.82 6.77
C GLU A 149 -1.14 11.85 8.15
N THR A 150 -2.20 11.06 8.32
CA THR A 150 -3.03 10.98 9.54
C THR A 150 -2.51 9.99 10.58
N ASP A 151 -1.43 9.28 10.27
CA ASP A 151 -0.81 8.36 11.21
C ASP A 151 -0.42 9.09 12.52
N SER A 152 -0.51 8.41 13.65
CA SER A 152 -0.29 9.04 14.97
C SER A 152 1.13 8.86 15.51
N THR A 153 1.99 8.09 14.83
CA THR A 153 3.35 7.76 15.28
C THR A 153 4.39 8.83 14.99
#